data_AF-A0AA38VIV4-F1
#
_entry.id   AF-A0AA38VIV4-F1
#
_cell.length_a   1.000
_cell.length_b   1.000
_cell.length_c   1.000
_cell.angle_alpha   90.00
_cell.angle_beta   90.00
_cell.angle_gamma   90.00
#
_symmetry.space_group_name_H-M   'P 1'
#
loop_
_entity.id
_entity.type
_entity.pdbx_description
1 polymer ?
#
loop_
_entity_poly.entity_id
_entity_poly.type
_entity_poly.pdbx_seq_one_letter_code
_entity_poly.pdbx_strand_id
1 'polypeptide(L)'
;MPLIIITGLPTSGKSTRAAQLHAYLSEKIQSQASPQPGSAATPPPKYRLHLISDQTLSIDRSVYDLSPSRLPAHTRSANASEKDARAALYGAVKRVLSPRDIVLLDGLNYIKGWRYQLYCEAKNLRTPNAVLQVGCAVERARSVNEERIRRRDGRAGDGAAGTEQWVGGSEAQKDSDDAAEEPYEPSNWENLVFRYEEPNAMNRWDSPLFTLIWEDDEAQTRKVFDDLWEAIAGEGRKAVKPNQVALPRGSTAGGDFLYVLDRETQDIVKKILELQGDDGGAEVRISRGGPAGGGDDLVVELPGKKVGLPQLQRYRRAFIAMNRGGIGLEGVGNLAVSRLRESFVGYLNDAFENEE
;
A
#
# COMPACT_ATOMS: atom_id res chain seq x y z
N MET A 1 -0.94 1.16 -7.48
CA MET A 1 -0.55 2.50 -7.93
C MET A 1 -0.73 3.45 -6.76
N PRO A 2 0.03 4.54 -6.75
CA PRO A 2 0.81 4.95 -5.59
C PRO A 2 0.04 5.68 -4.50
N LEU A 3 0.52 5.51 -3.27
CA LEU A 3 0.19 6.36 -2.14
C LEU A 3 1.23 7.48 -2.02
N ILE A 4 0.81 8.73 -2.14
CA ILE A 4 1.67 9.91 -1.93
C ILE A 4 1.31 10.49 -0.57
N ILE A 5 2.26 10.47 0.36
CA ILE A 5 2.09 10.96 1.72
C ILE A 5 2.66 12.38 1.78
N ILE A 6 1.79 13.38 1.94
CA ILE A 6 2.21 14.78 2.09
C ILE A 6 2.44 15.04 3.57
N THR A 7 3.54 15.71 3.92
CA THR A 7 3.92 15.96 5.32
C THR A 7 4.55 17.34 5.46
N GLY A 8 4.41 17.95 6.64
CA GLY A 8 4.95 19.27 6.91
C GLY A 8 4.38 19.84 8.20
N LEU A 9 4.90 21.01 8.59
CA LEU A 9 4.41 21.71 9.78
C LEU A 9 2.92 22.08 9.64
N PRO A 10 2.21 22.35 10.75
CA PRO A 10 0.91 23.00 10.67
C PRO A 10 1.05 24.32 9.89
N THR A 11 0.04 24.68 9.08
CA THR A 11 0.03 25.90 8.25
C THR A 11 1.23 26.08 7.29
N SER A 12 1.96 25.01 6.95
CA SER A 12 3.09 25.06 6.00
C SER A 12 2.71 25.06 4.51
N GLY A 13 1.44 25.22 4.14
CA GLY A 13 1.00 25.19 2.74
C GLY A 13 0.87 23.79 2.12
N LYS A 14 0.69 22.75 2.96
CA LYS A 14 0.47 21.36 2.50
C LYS A 14 -0.71 21.25 1.54
N SER A 15 -1.87 21.76 1.92
CA SER A 15 -3.09 21.74 1.11
C SER A 15 -2.91 22.47 -0.22
N THR A 16 -2.23 23.62 -0.20
CA THR A 16 -1.89 24.37 -1.43
C THR A 16 -1.03 23.54 -2.37
N ARG A 17 0.04 22.89 -1.88
CA ARG A 17 0.90 22.01 -2.70
C ARG A 17 0.17 20.72 -3.11
N ALA A 18 -0.72 20.21 -2.28
CA ALA A 18 -1.57 19.05 -2.59
C ALA A 18 -2.52 19.36 -3.75
N ALA A 19 -3.15 20.53 -3.75
CA ALA A 19 -4.02 20.99 -4.83
C ALA A 19 -3.25 21.18 -6.14
N GLN A 20 -2.06 21.80 -6.09
CA GLN A 20 -1.17 21.94 -7.24
C GLN A 20 -0.77 20.57 -7.82
N LEU A 21 -0.36 19.64 -6.96
CA LEU A 21 -0.01 18.27 -7.36
C LEU A 21 -1.22 17.53 -7.94
N HIS A 22 -2.40 17.69 -7.33
CA HIS A 22 -3.63 17.09 -7.82
C HIS A 22 -3.98 17.58 -9.23
N ALA A 23 -3.91 18.90 -9.48
CA ALA A 23 -4.15 19.49 -10.78
C ALA A 23 -3.14 18.97 -11.83
N TYR A 24 -1.86 18.96 -11.49
CA TYR A 24 -0.79 18.45 -12.34
C TYR A 24 -0.98 16.97 -12.70
N LEU A 25 -1.28 16.12 -11.72
CA LEU A 25 -1.50 14.68 -11.94
C LEU A 25 -2.76 14.43 -12.76
N SER A 26 -3.82 15.21 -12.53
CA SER A 26 -5.05 15.13 -13.32
C SER A 26 -4.77 15.40 -14.80
N GLU A 27 -4.00 16.44 -15.11
CA GLU A 27 -3.58 16.77 -16.47
C GLU A 27 -2.74 15.64 -17.10
N LYS A 28 -1.73 15.12 -16.39
CA LYS A 28 -0.88 14.00 -16.88
C LYS A 28 -1.67 12.72 -17.13
N ILE A 29 -2.62 12.40 -16.28
CA ILE A 29 -3.48 11.22 -16.44
C ILE A 29 -4.37 11.38 -17.69
N GLN A 30 -4.90 12.58 -17.92
CA GLN A 30 -5.70 12.88 -19.11
C GLN A 30 -4.86 12.88 -20.39
N SER A 31 -3.65 13.44 -20.37
CA SER A 31 -2.77 13.48 -21.55
C SER A 31 -2.37 12.08 -22.02
N GLN A 32 -2.18 11.14 -21.08
CA GLN A 32 -1.94 9.72 -21.40
C GLN A 32 -3.16 8.98 -21.96
N ALA A 33 -4.37 9.54 -21.81
CA ALA A 33 -5.61 8.97 -22.32
C ALA A 33 -5.97 9.48 -23.75
N SER A 34 -5.05 10.19 -24.42
CA SER A 34 -5.29 10.78 -25.75
C SER A 34 -5.63 9.70 -26.80
N PRO A 35 -6.58 9.97 -27.73
CA PRO A 35 -7.05 8.99 -28.69
C PRO A 35 -5.94 8.59 -29.68
N GLN A 36 -5.83 7.29 -29.92
CA GLN A 36 -5.02 6.75 -31.02
C GLN A 36 -5.62 7.21 -32.37
N PRO A 37 -4.81 7.62 -33.35
CA PRO A 37 -5.31 7.99 -34.67
C PRO A 37 -6.05 6.79 -35.29
N GLY A 38 -7.39 6.89 -35.40
CA GLY A 38 -8.27 5.85 -35.98
C GLY A 38 -9.37 5.30 -35.05
N SER A 39 -9.40 5.67 -33.76
CA SER A 39 -10.49 5.29 -32.83
C SER A 39 -11.31 6.53 -32.43
N ALA A 40 -12.63 6.49 -32.63
CA ALA A 40 -13.55 7.57 -32.24
C ALA A 40 -13.81 7.62 -30.72
N ALA A 41 -13.38 6.61 -29.96
CA ALA A 41 -13.55 6.54 -28.51
C ALA A 41 -12.24 6.84 -27.78
N THR A 42 -12.27 7.82 -26.86
CA THR A 42 -11.19 8.09 -25.91
C THR A 42 -11.06 6.89 -24.96
N PRO A 43 -9.89 6.24 -24.86
CA PRO A 43 -9.71 5.15 -23.90
C PRO A 43 -9.89 5.66 -22.46
N PRO A 44 -10.43 4.84 -21.54
CA PRO A 44 -10.55 5.25 -20.15
C PRO A 44 -9.18 5.57 -19.56
N PRO A 45 -9.07 6.58 -18.69
CA PRO A 45 -7.80 6.95 -18.10
C PRO A 45 -7.19 5.77 -17.35
N LYS A 46 -5.87 5.60 -17.51
CA LYS A 46 -5.12 4.48 -16.92
C LYS A 46 -5.21 4.47 -15.39
N TYR A 47 -5.35 5.65 -14.79
CA TYR A 47 -5.39 5.85 -13.34
C TYR A 47 -6.58 6.71 -12.92
N ARG A 48 -7.05 6.47 -11.69
CA ARG A 48 -7.95 7.37 -10.96
C ARG A 48 -7.15 8.12 -9.91
N LEU A 49 -7.56 9.34 -9.59
CA LEU A 49 -6.88 10.18 -8.63
C LEU A 49 -7.82 10.50 -7.46
N HIS A 50 -7.32 10.38 -6.24
CA HIS A 50 -8.06 10.67 -5.01
C HIS A 50 -7.25 11.61 -4.13
N LEU A 51 -7.87 12.66 -3.61
CA LEU A 51 -7.31 13.52 -2.58
C LEU A 51 -8.05 13.28 -1.26
N ILE A 52 -7.32 12.86 -0.24
CA ILE A 52 -7.83 12.62 1.11
C ILE A 52 -7.09 13.55 2.06
N SER A 53 -7.85 14.31 2.83
CA SER A 53 -7.35 15.17 3.89
C SER A 53 -8.23 15.12 5.13
N ASP A 54 -7.74 15.69 6.23
CA ASP A 54 -8.51 15.89 7.46
C ASP A 54 -9.84 16.60 7.14
N GLN A 55 -9.81 17.61 6.25
CA GLN A 55 -11.00 18.38 5.85
C GLN A 55 -12.00 17.54 5.06
N THR A 56 -11.53 16.74 4.10
CA THR A 56 -12.43 15.84 3.32
C THR A 56 -13.14 14.82 4.20
N LEU A 57 -12.56 14.50 5.37
CA LEU A 57 -13.12 13.59 6.36
C LEU A 57 -13.80 14.31 7.52
N SER A 58 -13.91 15.64 7.46
CA SER A 58 -14.47 16.48 8.53
C SER A 58 -13.83 16.25 9.90
N ILE A 59 -12.50 16.02 9.90
CA ILE A 59 -11.69 15.88 11.10
C ILE A 59 -11.25 17.28 11.55
N ASP A 60 -11.70 17.66 12.74
CA ASP A 60 -11.39 18.94 13.35
C ASP A 60 -9.93 19.02 13.81
N ARG A 61 -9.30 20.20 13.74
CA ARG A 61 -7.89 20.39 14.17
C ARG A 61 -7.69 20.23 15.68
N SER A 62 -8.75 20.35 16.46
CA SER A 62 -8.74 20.11 17.92
C SER A 62 -8.37 18.69 18.28
N VAL A 63 -8.53 17.70 17.38
CA VAL A 63 -8.15 16.31 17.68
C VAL A 63 -6.65 16.14 17.98
N TYR A 64 -5.84 17.11 17.55
CA TYR A 64 -4.40 17.18 17.81
C TYR A 64 -4.06 17.92 19.12
N ASP A 65 -5.04 18.55 19.78
CA ASP A 65 -4.79 19.26 21.04
C ASP A 65 -4.59 18.24 22.17
N LEU A 66 -3.60 18.51 23.02
CA LEU A 66 -3.31 17.69 24.19
C LEU A 66 -4.17 18.07 25.40
N SER A 67 -4.83 19.23 25.35
CA SER A 67 -5.70 19.74 26.42
C SER A 67 -7.08 19.07 26.38
N PRO A 68 -7.47 18.30 27.42
CA PRO A 68 -8.77 17.62 27.44
C PRO A 68 -9.97 18.55 27.33
N SER A 69 -9.83 19.81 27.78
CA SER A 69 -10.89 20.83 27.74
C SER A 69 -11.26 21.30 26.33
N ARG A 70 -10.42 21.04 25.33
CA ARG A 70 -10.62 21.47 23.94
C ARG A 70 -11.02 20.33 23.01
N LEU A 71 -11.11 19.12 23.54
CA LEU A 71 -11.51 17.94 22.79
C LEU A 71 -13.03 17.79 22.76
N PRO A 72 -13.59 17.09 21.77
CA PRO A 72 -14.99 16.68 21.78
C PRO A 72 -15.33 15.90 23.06
N ALA A 73 -16.49 16.18 23.65
CA ALA A 73 -16.90 15.67 24.97
C ALA A 73 -16.90 14.12 25.11
N HIS A 74 -17.03 13.39 23.99
CA HIS A 74 -17.03 11.92 23.97
C HIS A 74 -15.64 11.30 23.75
N THR A 75 -14.60 12.12 23.67
CA THR A 75 -13.23 11.63 23.49
C THR A 75 -12.70 11.05 24.80
N ARG A 76 -12.23 9.80 24.77
CA ARG A 76 -11.69 9.13 25.96
C ARG A 76 -10.45 9.82 26.55
N SER A 77 -9.58 10.36 25.69
CA SER A 77 -8.38 11.12 26.05
C SER A 77 -7.80 11.86 24.84
N ALA A 78 -6.92 12.84 25.05
CA ALA A 78 -6.21 13.53 23.97
C ALA A 78 -5.45 12.61 23.01
N ASN A 79 -4.81 11.57 23.54
CA ASN A 79 -4.12 10.60 22.72
C ASN A 79 -5.08 9.72 21.91
N ALA A 80 -6.32 9.54 22.40
CA ALA A 80 -7.35 8.77 21.70
C ALA A 80 -7.91 9.54 20.50
N SER A 81 -8.20 10.85 20.63
CA SER A 81 -8.70 11.67 19.51
C SER A 81 -7.79 11.62 18.30
N GLU A 82 -6.48 11.82 18.50
CA GLU A 82 -5.56 11.77 17.36
C GLU A 82 -5.44 10.35 16.78
N LYS A 83 -5.49 9.33 17.65
CA LYS A 83 -5.49 7.94 17.21
C LYS A 83 -6.72 7.62 16.34
N ASP A 84 -7.89 8.12 16.72
CA ASP A 84 -9.14 7.93 16.01
C ASP A 84 -9.12 8.70 14.67
N ALA A 85 -8.56 9.90 14.63
CA ALA A 85 -8.32 10.65 13.40
C ALA A 85 -7.40 9.87 12.43
N ARG A 86 -6.30 9.30 12.92
CA ARG A 86 -5.43 8.43 12.11
C ARG A 86 -6.16 7.16 11.63
N ALA A 87 -7.03 6.58 12.46
CA ALA A 87 -7.82 5.42 12.06
C ALA A 87 -8.83 5.79 10.94
N ALA A 88 -9.44 6.96 11.00
CA ALA A 88 -10.33 7.47 9.96
C ALA A 88 -9.59 7.70 8.63
N LEU A 89 -8.43 8.37 8.68
CA LEU A 89 -7.56 8.56 7.51
C LEU A 89 -7.11 7.22 6.92
N TYR A 90 -6.66 6.29 7.77
CA TYR A 90 -6.26 4.94 7.35
C TYR A 90 -7.40 4.21 6.64
N GLY A 91 -8.61 4.24 7.22
CA GLY A 91 -9.80 3.66 6.62
C GLY A 91 -10.17 4.28 5.28
N ALA A 92 -10.07 5.61 5.15
CA ALA A 92 -10.33 6.31 3.90
C ALA A 92 -9.33 5.91 2.80
N VAL A 93 -8.03 5.94 3.10
CA VAL A 93 -6.97 5.51 2.17
C VAL A 93 -7.18 4.07 1.75
N LYS A 94 -7.38 3.16 2.71
CA LYS A 94 -7.53 1.73 2.46
C LYS A 94 -8.71 1.38 1.55
N ARG A 95 -9.81 2.14 1.62
CA ARG A 95 -10.99 1.92 0.76
C ARG A 95 -10.73 2.21 -0.72
N VAL A 96 -9.83 3.15 -1.03
CA VAL A 96 -9.59 3.60 -2.41
C VAL A 96 -8.27 3.09 -2.97
N LEU A 97 -7.31 2.73 -2.11
CA LEU A 97 -5.97 2.35 -2.54
C LEU A 97 -6.01 1.06 -3.37
N SER A 98 -5.55 1.14 -4.61
CA SER A 98 -5.54 -0.01 -5.52
C SER A 98 -4.41 0.08 -6.57
N PRO A 99 -4.17 -1.00 -7.34
CA PRO A 99 -3.29 -0.96 -8.51
C PRO A 99 -3.66 0.06 -9.59
N ARG A 100 -4.83 0.69 -9.57
CA ARG A 100 -5.27 1.70 -10.56
C ARG A 100 -5.55 3.09 -9.98
N ASP A 101 -5.37 3.25 -8.68
CA ASP A 101 -5.71 4.48 -7.97
C ASP A 101 -4.42 5.15 -7.47
N ILE A 102 -4.26 6.44 -7.72
CA ILE A 102 -3.28 7.31 -7.10
C ILE A 102 -3.98 8.02 -5.94
N VAL A 103 -3.42 7.93 -4.74
CA VAL A 103 -4.00 8.53 -3.54
C VAL A 103 -3.05 9.58 -2.99
N LEU A 104 -3.48 10.84 -2.98
CA LEU A 104 -2.83 11.95 -2.29
C LEU A 104 -3.37 12.02 -0.87
N LEU A 105 -2.51 11.82 0.13
CA LEU A 105 -2.86 11.99 1.53
C LEU A 105 -2.31 13.33 2.04
N ASP A 106 -3.17 14.34 2.02
CA ASP A 106 -2.88 15.67 2.56
C ASP A 106 -3.23 15.72 4.06
N GLY A 107 -2.20 15.62 4.88
CA GLY A 107 -2.36 15.72 6.33
C GLY A 107 -1.04 16.14 6.97
N LEU A 108 -1.04 16.31 8.28
CA LEU A 108 0.21 16.61 8.99
C LEU A 108 1.23 15.48 8.80
N ASN A 109 0.78 14.23 8.91
CA ASN A 109 1.58 13.01 8.72
C ASN A 109 2.95 13.04 9.45
N TYR A 110 2.96 13.71 10.60
CA TYR A 110 4.16 14.17 11.28
C TYR A 110 4.86 13.09 12.11
N ILE A 111 4.19 11.96 12.38
CA ILE A 111 4.73 10.84 13.16
C ILE A 111 5.35 9.81 12.22
N LYS A 112 6.61 9.43 12.43
CA LYS A 112 7.32 8.39 11.67
C LYS A 112 6.61 7.04 11.73
N GLY A 113 6.13 6.66 12.92
CA GLY A 113 5.36 5.43 13.11
C GLY A 113 4.08 5.39 12.28
N TRP A 114 3.43 6.53 12.07
CA TRP A 114 2.25 6.66 11.22
C TRP A 114 2.61 6.56 9.73
N ARG A 115 3.65 7.26 9.27
CA ARG A 115 4.16 7.11 7.88
C ARG A 115 4.57 5.66 7.58
N TYR A 116 5.18 4.98 8.55
CA TYR A 116 5.50 3.55 8.44
C TYR A 116 4.26 2.66 8.27
N GLN A 117 3.15 2.94 8.98
CA GLN A 117 1.90 2.20 8.82
C GLN A 117 1.34 2.36 7.40
N LEU A 118 1.31 3.58 6.88
CA LEU A 118 0.87 3.89 5.51
C LEU A 118 1.76 3.21 4.46
N TYR A 119 3.08 3.24 4.65
CA TYR A 119 4.03 2.50 3.82
C TYR A 119 3.74 0.99 3.80
N CYS A 120 3.44 0.41 4.96
CA CYS A 120 3.11 -1.02 5.04
C CYS A 120 1.83 -1.34 4.28
N GLU A 121 0.81 -0.47 4.35
CA GLU A 121 -0.43 -0.65 3.59
C GLU A 121 -0.20 -0.62 2.09
N ALA A 122 0.55 0.37 1.60
CA ALA A 122 0.97 0.45 0.21
C ALA A 122 1.74 -0.81 -0.22
N LYS A 123 2.67 -1.27 0.62
CA LYS A 123 3.45 -2.48 0.36
C LYS A 123 2.59 -3.75 0.31
N ASN A 124 1.57 -3.87 1.15
CA ASN A 124 0.66 -5.02 1.16
C ASN A 124 -0.12 -5.13 -0.16
N LEU A 125 -0.49 -4.00 -0.75
CA LEU A 125 -1.17 -3.93 -2.04
C LEU A 125 -0.20 -3.89 -3.24
N ARG A 126 1.09 -4.17 -3.00
CA ARG A 126 2.17 -4.13 -4.01
C ARG A 126 2.19 -2.81 -4.77
N THR A 127 1.85 -1.72 -4.08
CA THR A 127 1.82 -0.39 -4.68
C THR A 127 3.01 0.47 -4.21
N PRO A 128 3.61 1.28 -5.10
CA PRO A 128 4.59 2.27 -4.69
C PRO A 128 4.00 3.25 -3.69
N ASN A 129 4.89 3.86 -2.91
CA ASN A 129 4.56 5.02 -2.10
C ASN A 129 5.67 6.06 -2.30
N ALA A 130 5.37 7.31 -2.01
CA ALA A 130 6.33 8.40 -1.99
C ALA A 130 5.96 9.37 -0.86
N VAL A 131 6.94 10.05 -0.31
CA VAL A 131 6.72 11.12 0.68
C VAL A 131 7.04 12.46 0.03
N LEU A 132 6.12 13.42 0.15
CA LEU A 132 6.31 14.80 -0.26
C LEU A 132 6.32 15.69 0.98
N GLN A 133 7.49 16.19 1.34
CA GLN A 133 7.66 17.16 2.42
C GLN A 133 7.47 18.57 1.90
N VAL A 134 6.55 19.31 2.51
CA VAL A 134 6.38 20.75 2.26
C VAL A 134 7.09 21.51 3.39
N GLY A 135 8.21 22.13 3.05
CA GLY A 135 9.07 22.88 3.96
C GLY A 135 8.78 24.37 3.95
N CYS A 136 8.83 24.98 5.12
CA CYS A 136 8.85 26.44 5.29
C CYS A 136 9.50 26.78 6.63
N ALA A 137 9.95 28.02 6.79
CA ALA A 137 10.40 28.51 8.10
C ALA A 137 9.24 28.46 9.12
N VAL A 138 9.56 28.09 10.37
CA VAL A 138 8.58 28.02 11.47
C VAL A 138 7.84 29.35 11.63
N GLU A 139 8.56 30.48 11.61
CA GLU A 139 7.98 31.82 11.72
C GLU A 139 6.99 32.14 10.59
N ARG A 140 7.23 31.62 9.39
CA ARG A 140 6.33 31.82 8.25
C ARG A 140 5.07 30.98 8.38
N ALA A 141 5.17 29.75 8.86
CA ALA A 141 3.99 28.94 9.19
C ALA A 141 3.19 29.56 10.36
N ARG A 142 3.88 30.11 11.36
CA ARG A 142 3.28 30.80 12.52
C ARG A 142 2.45 32.00 12.07
N SER A 143 3.02 32.86 11.22
CA SER A 143 2.32 34.06 10.72
C SER A 143 1.06 33.73 9.93
N VAL A 144 1.07 32.63 9.16
CA VAL A 144 -0.14 32.13 8.49
C VAL A 144 -1.23 31.72 9.49
N ASN A 145 -0.85 31.06 10.58
CA ASN A 145 -1.80 30.68 11.62
C ASN A 145 -2.38 31.91 12.33
N GLU A 146 -1.54 32.89 12.67
CA GLU A 146 -1.96 34.16 13.28
C GLU A 146 -2.91 34.95 12.38
N GLU A 147 -2.63 35.00 11.08
CA GLU A 147 -3.51 35.62 10.10
C GLU A 147 -4.86 34.91 10.00
N ARG A 148 -4.89 33.56 10.07
CA ARG A 148 -6.14 32.79 10.13
C ARG A 148 -6.93 33.06 11.42
N ILE A 149 -6.26 33.20 12.56
CA ILE A 149 -6.89 33.59 13.83
C ILE A 149 -7.50 35.00 13.70
N ARG A 150 -6.74 35.97 13.19
CA ARG A 150 -7.20 37.35 12.98
C ARG A 150 -8.45 37.40 12.09
N ARG A 151 -8.48 36.61 11.01
CA ARG A 151 -9.66 36.51 10.12
C ARG A 151 -10.87 35.89 10.83
N ARG A 152 -10.67 34.84 11.63
CA ARG A 152 -11.73 34.21 12.42
C ARG A 152 -12.34 35.22 13.40
N ASP A 153 -11.49 35.93 14.14
CA ASP A 153 -11.92 36.87 15.17
C ASP A 153 -12.56 38.12 14.54
N GLY A 154 -12.09 38.57 13.37
CA GLY A 154 -12.73 39.63 12.58
C GLY A 154 -14.13 39.25 12.08
N ARG A 155 -14.31 38.03 11.57
CA ARG A 155 -15.63 37.51 11.17
C ARG A 155 -16.59 37.39 12.37
N ALA A 156 -16.09 37.05 13.56
CA ALA A 156 -16.88 37.00 14.78
C ALA A 156 -17.28 38.40 15.29
N GLY A 157 -16.45 39.42 15.03
CA GLY A 157 -16.75 40.82 15.35
C GLY A 157 -17.83 41.44 14.47
N ASP A 158 -17.79 41.18 13.16
CA ASP A 158 -18.79 41.72 12.22
C ASP A 158 -20.15 41.02 12.31
N GLY A 159 -20.19 39.75 12.74
CA GLY A 159 -21.42 38.98 12.92
C GLY A 159 -22.31 39.43 14.10
N ALA A 160 -21.82 40.33 14.97
CA ALA A 160 -22.60 40.91 16.06
C ALA A 160 -23.34 42.22 15.66
N ALA A 161 -23.06 42.78 14.48
CA ALA A 161 -23.63 44.04 14.01
C ALA A 161 -24.00 43.97 12.52
N GLY A 162 -25.02 43.18 12.17
CA GLY A 162 -25.51 43.20 10.78
C GLY A 162 -26.50 42.09 10.46
N THR A 163 -27.76 42.29 10.80
CA THR A 163 -28.86 41.63 10.08
C THR A 163 -29.11 42.46 8.83
N GLU A 164 -28.55 42.13 7.66
CA GLU A 164 -29.05 42.67 6.40
C GLU A 164 -28.63 41.84 5.16
N GLN A 165 -29.67 41.26 4.55
CA GLN A 165 -29.94 41.12 3.13
C GLN A 165 -28.84 40.57 2.19
N TRP A 166 -29.03 39.30 1.81
CA TRP A 166 -28.40 38.65 0.67
C TRP A 166 -28.75 39.40 -0.63
N VAL A 167 -27.77 40.07 -1.24
CA VAL A 167 -27.84 40.54 -2.63
C VAL A 167 -26.68 39.91 -3.38
N GLY A 168 -27.03 39.05 -4.34
CA GLY A 168 -26.08 38.29 -5.14
C GLY A 168 -25.18 39.18 -5.99
N GLY A 169 -23.89 38.86 -5.98
CA GLY A 169 -22.89 39.36 -6.91
C GLY A 169 -21.86 38.26 -7.16
N SER A 170 -21.99 37.60 -8.31
CA SER A 170 -21.08 36.57 -8.80
C SER A 170 -19.81 37.23 -9.36
N GLU A 171 -18.67 37.15 -8.68
CA GLU A 171 -17.33 37.30 -9.30
C GLU A 171 -16.15 37.05 -8.35
N ALA A 172 -16.25 36.08 -7.44
CA ALA A 172 -15.15 35.70 -6.54
C ALA A 172 -15.04 34.17 -6.41
N GLN A 173 -14.72 33.49 -7.51
CA GLN A 173 -14.67 32.02 -7.57
C GLN A 173 -13.25 31.49 -7.83
N LYS A 174 -12.23 32.13 -7.26
CA LYS A 174 -10.83 31.63 -7.32
C LYS A 174 -10.08 31.54 -5.99
N ASP A 175 -10.62 32.07 -4.89
CA ASP A 175 -9.98 32.05 -3.56
C ASP A 175 -10.71 31.17 -2.52
N SER A 176 -11.62 30.29 -2.94
CA SER A 176 -12.57 29.64 -2.02
C SER A 176 -11.98 28.57 -1.09
N ASP A 177 -10.85 27.96 -1.43
CA ASP A 177 -10.40 26.75 -0.73
C ASP A 177 -9.42 27.07 0.42
N ASP A 178 -8.55 28.08 0.27
CA ASP A 178 -7.70 28.57 1.38
C ASP A 178 -8.49 29.44 2.39
N ALA A 179 -9.67 29.94 2.01
CA ALA A 179 -10.55 30.77 2.85
C ALA A 179 -11.41 29.96 3.85
N ALA A 180 -11.43 28.63 3.70
CA ALA A 180 -12.21 27.69 4.52
C ALA A 180 -11.39 27.00 5.62
N GLU A 181 -10.07 27.16 5.64
CA GLU A 181 -9.23 26.47 6.61
C GLU A 181 -9.19 27.18 7.97
N GLU A 182 -9.83 26.56 8.97
CA GLU A 182 -9.75 27.02 10.37
C GLU A 182 -8.30 27.15 10.90
N PRO A 183 -8.06 28.11 11.81
CA PRO A 183 -6.78 28.20 12.51
C PRO A 183 -6.59 27.04 13.48
N TYR A 184 -5.33 26.80 13.85
CA TYR A 184 -4.99 26.01 15.03
C TYR A 184 -4.97 26.94 16.24
N GLU A 185 -5.41 26.44 17.39
CA GLU A 185 -5.17 27.12 18.65
C GLU A 185 -3.65 27.30 18.90
N PRO A 186 -3.18 28.47 19.38
CA PRO A 186 -1.75 28.76 19.48
C PRO A 186 -0.95 27.71 20.25
N SER A 187 -1.47 27.24 21.40
CA SER A 187 -0.82 26.20 22.21
C SER A 187 -0.74 24.86 21.48
N ASN A 188 -1.76 24.50 20.71
CA ASN A 188 -1.75 23.27 19.90
C ASN A 188 -0.74 23.38 18.76
N TRP A 189 -0.69 24.55 18.09
CA TRP A 189 0.23 24.82 17.00
C TRP A 189 1.70 24.68 17.44
N GLU A 190 2.10 25.31 18.55
CA GLU A 190 3.47 25.16 19.10
C GLU A 190 3.80 23.70 19.42
N ASN A 191 2.87 23.03 20.11
CA ASN A 191 3.05 21.64 20.49
C ASN A 191 3.18 20.73 19.27
N LEU A 192 2.49 21.04 18.17
CA LEU A 192 2.54 20.29 16.91
C LEU A 192 3.88 20.49 16.20
N VAL A 193 4.40 21.71 16.18
CA VAL A 193 5.73 22.01 15.64
C VAL A 193 6.81 21.28 16.44
N PHE A 194 6.74 21.32 17.77
CA PHE A 194 7.74 20.67 18.64
C PHE A 194 7.81 19.16 18.44
N ARG A 195 6.68 18.49 18.21
CA ARG A 195 6.61 17.03 18.04
C ARG A 195 6.70 16.56 16.59
N TYR A 196 6.95 17.47 15.65
CA TYR A 196 7.10 17.12 14.23
C TYR A 196 8.36 16.28 14.01
N GLU A 197 8.21 15.07 13.48
CA GLU A 197 9.33 14.20 13.15
C GLU A 197 9.64 14.30 11.65
N GLU A 198 10.76 14.98 11.32
CA GLU A 198 11.17 15.18 9.93
C GLU A 198 11.32 13.85 9.17
N PRO A 199 10.79 13.75 7.93
CA PRO A 199 11.02 12.60 7.07
C PRO A 199 12.51 12.41 6.80
N ASN A 200 12.96 11.16 6.82
CA ASN A 200 14.38 10.85 6.58
C ASN A 200 14.50 9.89 5.40
N ALA A 201 15.09 10.36 4.30
CA ALA A 201 15.26 9.59 3.06
C ALA A 201 16.03 8.27 3.21
N MET A 202 16.81 8.09 4.29
CA MET A 202 17.49 6.83 4.61
C MET A 202 16.52 5.75 5.10
N ASN A 203 15.36 6.15 5.64
CA ASN A 203 14.32 5.21 6.01
C ASN A 203 13.58 4.71 4.77
N ARG A 204 13.48 3.39 4.63
CA ARG A 204 12.74 2.75 3.53
C ARG A 204 11.26 3.14 3.40
N TRP A 205 10.64 3.63 4.48
CA TRP A 205 9.23 4.04 4.50
C TRP A 205 9.04 5.53 4.24
N ASP A 206 10.09 6.33 4.34
CA ASP A 206 10.07 7.74 3.94
C ASP A 206 10.66 7.94 2.53
N SER A 207 11.15 6.86 1.91
CA SER A 207 11.82 6.87 0.60
C SER A 207 10.93 6.28 -0.50
N PRO A 208 10.83 6.91 -1.69
CA PRO A 208 11.49 8.15 -2.10
C PRO A 208 10.89 9.40 -1.41
N LEU A 209 11.78 10.29 -0.96
CA LEU A 209 11.44 11.57 -0.33
C LEU A 209 11.65 12.70 -1.33
N PHE A 210 10.62 13.51 -1.52
CA PHE A 210 10.63 14.74 -2.29
C PHE A 210 10.39 15.92 -1.36
N THR A 211 11.02 17.06 -1.62
CA THR A 211 10.88 18.26 -0.79
C THR A 211 10.52 19.44 -1.67
N LEU A 212 9.55 20.24 -1.23
CA LEU A 212 9.19 21.53 -1.81
C LEU A 212 9.24 22.59 -0.73
N ILE A 213 9.99 23.66 -0.97
CA ILE A 213 10.01 24.84 -0.12
C ILE A 213 9.10 25.94 -0.69
N TRP A 214 8.88 26.99 0.09
CA TRP A 214 8.02 28.10 -0.35
C TRP A 214 8.71 29.00 -1.37
N GLU A 215 10.03 29.11 -1.30
CA GLU A 215 10.81 29.88 -2.26
C GLU A 215 10.95 29.20 -3.62
N ASP A 216 10.54 27.93 -3.74
CA ASP A 216 10.59 27.20 -5.02
C ASP A 216 9.64 27.83 -6.04
N ASP A 217 10.20 28.18 -7.19
CA ASP A 217 9.46 28.65 -8.33
C ASP A 217 8.60 27.54 -8.95
N GLU A 218 7.76 27.93 -9.91
CA GLU A 218 6.86 27.00 -10.60
C GLU A 218 7.64 25.95 -11.41
N ALA A 219 8.81 26.28 -11.93
CA ALA A 219 9.64 25.36 -12.70
C ALA A 219 10.24 24.26 -11.82
N GLN A 220 10.76 24.61 -10.64
CA GLN A 220 11.24 23.64 -9.64
C GLN A 220 10.09 22.81 -9.10
N THR A 221 8.96 23.43 -8.79
CA THR A 221 7.75 22.71 -8.35
C THR A 221 7.35 21.66 -9.38
N ARG A 222 7.32 22.04 -10.67
CA ARG A 222 6.98 21.12 -11.76
C ARG A 222 8.01 20.02 -11.95
N LYS A 223 9.31 20.34 -11.85
CA LYS A 223 10.38 19.34 -11.89
C LYS A 223 10.21 18.28 -10.80
N VAL A 224 9.92 18.70 -9.57
CA VAL A 224 9.66 17.75 -8.46
C VAL A 224 8.44 16.90 -8.74
N PHE A 225 7.39 17.45 -9.35
CA PHE A 225 6.21 16.68 -9.74
C PHE A 225 6.48 15.69 -10.89
N ASP A 226 7.34 16.04 -11.87
CA ASP A 226 7.83 15.12 -12.89
C ASP A 226 8.64 13.98 -12.26
N ASP A 227 9.62 14.30 -11.39
CA ASP A 227 10.44 13.30 -10.69
C ASP A 227 9.57 12.36 -9.81
N LEU A 228 8.56 12.92 -9.14
CA LEU A 228 7.58 12.18 -8.35
C LEU A 228 6.72 11.27 -9.22
N TRP A 229 6.25 11.75 -10.38
CA TRP A 229 5.50 10.94 -11.35
C TRP A 229 6.31 9.75 -11.86
N GLU A 230 7.58 9.97 -12.23
CA GLU A 230 8.45 8.90 -12.71
C GLU A 230 8.70 7.85 -11.62
N ALA A 231 8.90 8.26 -10.37
CA ALA A 231 9.10 7.33 -9.26
C ALA A 231 7.90 6.41 -9.01
N ILE A 232 6.69 6.90 -9.25
CA ILE A 232 5.46 6.20 -8.87
C ILE A 232 4.71 5.51 -10.03
N ALA A 233 4.80 6.09 -11.22
CA ALA A 233 4.08 5.69 -12.42
C ALA A 233 4.98 5.42 -13.64
N GLY A 234 6.27 5.78 -13.58
CA GLY A 234 7.24 5.54 -14.65
C GLY A 234 7.48 4.06 -14.96
N GLU A 235 7.87 3.77 -16.20
CA GLU A 235 8.07 2.40 -16.70
C GLU A 235 9.28 1.71 -16.03
N GLY A 236 10.29 2.49 -15.62
CA GLY A 236 11.49 2.00 -14.92
C GLY A 236 11.35 1.84 -13.41
N ARG A 237 10.15 1.95 -12.85
CA ARG A 237 9.94 1.93 -11.40
C ARG A 237 10.36 0.60 -10.76
N LYS A 238 10.88 0.69 -9.53
CA LYS A 238 11.22 -0.50 -8.73
C LYS A 238 9.95 -1.25 -8.33
N ALA A 239 9.84 -2.50 -8.75
CA ALA A 239 8.72 -3.37 -8.35
C ALA A 239 8.65 -3.52 -6.82
N VAL A 240 7.49 -3.19 -6.24
CA VAL A 240 7.27 -3.29 -4.79
C VAL A 240 7.01 -4.75 -4.43
N LYS A 241 8.00 -5.37 -3.78
CA LYS A 241 7.87 -6.73 -3.24
C LYS A 241 7.06 -6.67 -1.93
N PRO A 242 5.93 -7.38 -1.81
CA PRO A 242 5.12 -7.36 -0.60
C PRO A 242 5.88 -7.96 0.59
N ASN A 243 5.46 -7.62 1.81
CA ASN A 243 5.95 -8.31 3.00
C ASN A 243 5.43 -9.75 2.97
N GLN A 244 6.33 -10.74 3.10
CA GLN A 244 5.97 -12.17 3.03
C GLN A 244 4.97 -12.59 4.12
N VAL A 245 4.92 -11.88 5.24
CA VAL A 245 3.98 -12.11 6.36
C VAL A 245 2.56 -11.63 6.05
N ALA A 246 2.42 -10.64 5.15
CA ALA A 246 1.15 -9.98 4.84
C ALA A 246 0.47 -10.52 3.57
N LEU A 247 1.02 -11.55 2.93
CA LEU A 247 0.33 -12.26 1.86
C LEU A 247 -0.89 -12.96 2.49
N PRO A 248 -2.13 -12.61 2.09
CA PRO A 248 -3.26 -13.48 2.34
C PRO A 248 -2.89 -14.84 1.77
N ARG A 249 -2.81 -15.85 2.64
CA ARG A 249 -2.70 -17.24 2.19
C ARG A 249 -3.95 -17.49 1.36
N GLY A 250 -3.78 -17.72 0.05
CA GLY A 250 -4.91 -17.83 -0.87
C GLY A 250 -5.98 -18.74 -0.29
N SER A 251 -7.21 -18.24 -0.16
CA SER A 251 -8.33 -18.97 0.44
C SER A 251 -8.90 -20.04 -0.50
N THR A 252 -8.14 -20.45 -1.53
CA THR A 252 -8.54 -21.43 -2.54
C THR A 252 -7.96 -22.81 -2.29
N ALA A 253 -6.98 -22.94 -1.40
CA ALA A 253 -6.63 -24.23 -0.82
C ALA A 253 -7.69 -24.55 0.24
N GLY A 254 -8.58 -25.51 -0.03
CA GLY A 254 -9.48 -26.03 0.99
C GLY A 254 -8.70 -26.30 2.29
N GLY A 255 -9.28 -26.02 3.45
CA GLY A 255 -8.57 -25.99 4.75
C GLY A 255 -7.66 -27.20 5.04
N ASP A 256 -7.88 -28.31 4.34
CA ASP A 256 -7.12 -29.56 4.42
C ASP A 256 -5.94 -29.68 3.43
N PHE A 257 -5.63 -28.70 2.59
CA PHE A 257 -4.58 -28.86 1.55
C PHE A 257 -3.22 -29.25 2.12
N LEU A 258 -2.78 -28.62 3.22
CA LEU A 258 -1.51 -28.98 3.85
C LEU A 258 -1.54 -30.37 4.47
N TYR A 259 -2.69 -30.79 5.00
CA TYR A 259 -2.89 -32.14 5.52
C TYR A 259 -2.84 -33.17 4.38
N VAL A 260 -3.52 -32.91 3.27
CA VAL A 260 -3.50 -33.77 2.08
C VAL A 260 -2.11 -33.80 1.44
N LEU A 261 -1.43 -32.66 1.34
CA LEU A 261 -0.04 -32.54 0.88
C LEU A 261 0.91 -33.46 1.67
N ASP A 262 0.85 -33.37 3.00
CA ASP A 262 1.71 -34.16 3.87
C ASP A 262 1.39 -35.66 3.78
N ARG A 263 0.10 -36.01 3.73
CA ARG A 263 -0.39 -37.40 3.64
C ARG A 263 -0.02 -38.08 2.32
N GLU A 264 -0.30 -37.45 1.18
CA GLU A 264 -0.06 -38.06 -0.13
C GLU A 264 1.44 -38.18 -0.45
N THR A 265 2.25 -37.19 -0.06
CA THR A 265 3.72 -37.27 -0.22
C THR A 265 4.33 -38.37 0.65
N GLN A 266 3.80 -38.58 1.87
CA GLN A 266 4.24 -39.66 2.74
C GLN A 266 3.86 -41.04 2.19
N ASP A 267 2.66 -41.18 1.61
CA ASP A 267 2.23 -42.42 0.96
C ASP A 267 3.14 -42.80 -0.21
N ILE A 268 3.55 -41.82 -1.02
CA ILE A 268 4.50 -42.02 -2.13
C ILE A 268 5.86 -42.48 -1.61
N VAL A 269 6.42 -41.82 -0.58
CA VAL A 269 7.70 -42.24 0.04
C VAL A 269 7.63 -43.66 0.58
N LYS A 270 6.51 -44.04 1.21
CA LYS A 270 6.31 -45.40 1.72
C LYS A 270 6.30 -46.44 0.59
N LYS A 271 5.55 -46.17 -0.49
CA LYS A 271 5.48 -47.07 -1.65
C LYS A 271 6.83 -47.25 -2.35
N ILE A 272 7.61 -46.18 -2.47
CA ILE A 272 8.98 -46.26 -3.01
C ILE A 272 9.85 -47.18 -2.15
N LEU A 273 9.79 -47.07 -0.83
CA LEU A 273 10.58 -47.93 0.07
C LEU A 273 10.14 -49.39 0.05
N GLU A 274 8.85 -49.66 -0.14
CA GLU A 274 8.31 -51.03 -0.23
C GLU A 274 8.62 -51.72 -1.57
N LEU A 275 8.64 -50.96 -2.66
CA LEU A 275 8.78 -51.50 -4.03
C LEU A 275 10.20 -51.39 -4.59
N GLN A 276 11.10 -50.65 -3.93
CA GLN A 276 12.51 -50.57 -4.31
C GLN A 276 13.20 -51.92 -4.06
N GLY A 277 13.71 -52.54 -5.12
CA GLY A 277 14.52 -53.77 -5.04
C GLY A 277 15.87 -53.56 -4.34
N ASP A 278 16.49 -54.66 -3.90
CA ASP A 278 17.72 -54.60 -3.09
C ASP A 278 18.95 -54.05 -3.83
N ASP A 279 18.98 -54.15 -5.16
CA ASP A 279 20.09 -53.72 -6.02
C ASP A 279 20.02 -52.24 -6.47
N GLY A 280 18.93 -51.51 -6.16
CA GLY A 280 18.70 -50.14 -6.66
C GLY A 280 18.36 -50.07 -8.16
N GLY A 281 17.94 -48.90 -8.65
CA GLY A 281 17.72 -48.67 -10.09
C GLY A 281 16.50 -49.34 -10.74
N ALA A 282 15.32 -49.29 -10.10
CA ALA A 282 14.09 -49.86 -10.65
C ALA A 282 12.99 -48.80 -10.84
N GLU A 283 12.12 -49.01 -11.84
CA GLU A 283 10.87 -48.24 -11.99
C GLU A 283 9.86 -48.64 -10.91
N VAL A 284 9.39 -47.68 -10.12
CA VAL A 284 8.33 -47.89 -9.13
C VAL A 284 7.01 -47.32 -9.66
N ARG A 285 6.00 -48.18 -9.81
CA ARG A 285 4.65 -47.78 -10.23
C ARG A 285 3.79 -47.40 -9.03
N ILE A 286 3.22 -46.21 -9.06
CA ILE A 286 2.42 -45.62 -8.00
C ILE A 286 1.06 -45.21 -8.55
N SER A 287 -0.01 -45.77 -7.99
CA SER A 287 -1.36 -45.39 -8.41
C SER A 287 -1.68 -43.92 -8.12
N ARG A 288 -2.38 -43.29 -9.07
CA ARG A 288 -2.72 -41.86 -9.10
C ARG A 288 -3.74 -41.41 -8.05
N GLY A 289 -4.39 -42.34 -7.35
CA GLY A 289 -5.13 -42.11 -6.11
C GLY A 289 -6.21 -41.02 -6.17
N GLY A 290 -7.37 -41.34 -6.77
CA GLY A 290 -8.60 -40.55 -6.66
C GLY A 290 -9.82 -41.44 -6.37
N PRO A 291 -10.94 -40.90 -5.86
CA PRO A 291 -12.14 -41.68 -5.54
C PRO A 291 -12.80 -42.36 -6.75
N ALA A 292 -12.38 -42.01 -7.98
CA ALA A 292 -12.69 -42.74 -9.21
C ALA A 292 -11.39 -43.35 -9.74
N GLY A 293 -11.14 -44.63 -9.42
CA GLY A 293 -9.93 -45.36 -9.82
C GLY A 293 -9.87 -45.63 -11.32
N GLY A 294 -9.41 -44.65 -12.10
CA GLY A 294 -9.34 -44.75 -13.56
C GLY A 294 -8.31 -43.84 -14.22
N GLY A 295 -7.08 -43.80 -13.70
CA GLY A 295 -5.97 -43.12 -14.37
C GLY A 295 -4.71 -43.98 -14.34
N ASP A 296 -3.88 -43.86 -15.39
CA ASP A 296 -2.61 -44.59 -15.53
C ASP A 296 -1.71 -44.42 -14.28
N ASP A 297 -0.98 -45.49 -13.95
CA ASP A 297 -0.01 -45.48 -12.85
C ASP A 297 1.11 -44.47 -13.12
N LEU A 298 1.54 -43.77 -12.08
CA LEU A 298 2.68 -42.86 -12.12
C LEU A 298 3.97 -43.66 -11.96
N VAL A 299 4.97 -43.40 -12.80
CA VAL A 299 6.25 -44.10 -12.75
C VAL A 299 7.30 -43.21 -12.11
N VAL A 300 7.92 -43.71 -11.04
CA VAL A 300 9.11 -43.10 -10.43
C VAL A 300 10.33 -43.87 -10.91
N GLU A 301 11.24 -43.19 -11.58
CA GLU A 301 12.50 -43.75 -12.07
C GLU A 301 13.55 -43.60 -10.97
N LEU A 302 13.94 -44.73 -10.34
CA LEU A 302 14.94 -44.68 -9.28
C LEU A 302 16.35 -44.63 -9.88
N PRO A 303 17.27 -43.85 -9.28
CA PRO A 303 18.66 -43.80 -9.72
C PRO A 303 19.33 -45.17 -9.51
N GLY A 304 20.42 -45.43 -10.22
CA GLY A 304 21.19 -46.69 -10.15
C GLY A 304 21.76 -47.06 -8.77
N LYS A 305 21.46 -46.29 -7.72
CA LYS A 305 21.81 -46.54 -6.32
C LYS A 305 20.55 -46.56 -5.46
N LYS A 306 20.55 -47.39 -4.41
CA LYS A 306 19.44 -47.50 -3.45
C LYS A 306 19.18 -46.15 -2.77
N VAL A 307 17.97 -45.61 -2.94
CA VAL A 307 17.55 -44.36 -2.30
C VAL A 307 17.09 -44.68 -0.87
N GLY A 308 17.79 -44.10 0.10
CA GLY A 308 17.47 -44.29 1.52
C GLY A 308 16.31 -43.42 2.00
N LEU A 309 15.63 -43.85 3.07
CA LEU A 309 14.60 -43.05 3.77
C LEU A 309 15.07 -41.60 4.07
N PRO A 310 16.32 -41.33 4.53
CA PRO A 310 16.78 -39.97 4.78
C PRO A 310 16.79 -39.07 3.54
N GLN A 311 17.13 -39.62 2.38
CA GLN A 311 17.19 -38.91 1.10
C GLN A 311 15.77 -38.60 0.60
N LEU A 312 14.87 -39.58 0.62
CA LEU A 312 13.45 -39.38 0.30
C LEU A 312 12.78 -38.35 1.22
N GLN A 313 13.08 -38.36 2.52
CA GLN A 313 12.57 -37.37 3.47
C GLN A 313 13.19 -35.96 3.25
N ARG A 314 14.40 -35.87 2.68
CA ARG A 314 14.98 -34.59 2.26
C ARG A 314 14.23 -34.02 1.05
N TYR A 315 13.97 -34.84 0.03
CA TYR A 315 13.17 -34.46 -1.13
C TYR A 315 11.74 -34.09 -0.77
N ARG A 316 11.10 -34.88 0.09
CA ARG A 316 9.77 -34.56 0.61
C ARG A 316 9.74 -33.22 1.34
N ARG A 317 10.70 -32.95 2.23
CA ARG A 317 10.77 -31.65 2.93
C ARG A 317 11.02 -30.48 1.98
N ALA A 318 11.85 -30.66 0.96
CA ALA A 318 12.10 -29.65 -0.06
C ALA A 318 10.84 -29.38 -0.89
N PHE A 319 10.16 -30.43 -1.37
CA PHE A 319 8.90 -30.32 -2.11
C PHE A 319 7.77 -29.71 -1.28
N ILE A 320 7.61 -30.13 -0.03
CA ILE A 320 6.65 -29.52 0.89
C ILE A 320 7.02 -28.06 1.11
N ALA A 321 8.28 -27.70 1.33
CA ALA A 321 8.67 -26.30 1.51
C ALA A 321 8.33 -25.43 0.28
N MET A 322 8.53 -25.96 -0.94
CA MET A 322 8.16 -25.30 -2.20
C MET A 322 6.64 -25.11 -2.33
N ASN A 323 5.85 -26.08 -1.87
CA ASN A 323 4.39 -26.09 -2.02
C ASN A 323 3.61 -25.59 -0.78
N ARG A 324 4.29 -25.41 0.36
CA ARG A 324 3.73 -24.94 1.65
C ARG A 324 3.57 -23.42 1.69
N GLY A 325 4.37 -22.70 0.90
CA GLY A 325 4.23 -21.27 0.69
C GLY A 325 3.84 -21.03 -0.76
N GLY A 326 2.59 -20.65 -1.02
CA GLY A 326 2.10 -20.21 -2.34
C GLY A 326 2.82 -18.96 -2.87
N ILE A 327 4.11 -19.09 -3.12
CA ILE A 327 4.97 -18.12 -3.80
C ILE A 327 4.82 -18.45 -5.28
N GLY A 328 4.10 -17.62 -6.03
CA GLY A 328 4.15 -17.63 -7.50
C GLY A 328 3.18 -18.56 -8.26
N LEU A 329 2.26 -19.28 -7.60
CA LEU A 329 1.18 -20.04 -8.28
C LEU A 329 0.03 -19.17 -8.84
N GLU A 330 0.29 -17.92 -9.22
CA GLU A 330 -0.61 -17.21 -10.15
C GLU A 330 -0.34 -17.63 -11.61
N GLY A 331 0.88 -18.12 -11.92
CA GLY A 331 1.27 -18.58 -13.26
C GLY A 331 1.20 -20.10 -13.47
N VAL A 332 1.36 -20.89 -12.41
CA VAL A 332 1.08 -22.33 -12.41
C VAL A 332 -0.22 -22.49 -11.68
N GLY A 333 -1.32 -22.72 -12.41
CA GLY A 333 -2.67 -22.71 -11.86
C GLY A 333 -2.79 -23.58 -10.60
N ASN A 334 -3.67 -23.16 -9.68
CA ASN A 334 -4.11 -23.90 -8.50
C ASN A 334 -3.77 -25.39 -8.61
N LEU A 335 -2.76 -25.87 -7.86
CA LEU A 335 -2.43 -27.28 -7.84
C LEU A 335 -3.65 -28.00 -7.25
N ALA A 336 -4.53 -28.47 -8.13
CA ALA A 336 -5.70 -29.21 -7.71
C ALA A 336 -5.19 -30.42 -6.92
N VAL A 337 -5.86 -30.73 -5.80
CA VAL A 337 -5.54 -31.90 -4.96
C VAL A 337 -5.38 -33.17 -5.81
N SER A 338 -6.12 -33.26 -6.92
CA SER A 338 -6.05 -34.34 -7.90
C SER A 338 -4.71 -34.50 -8.64
N ARG A 339 -3.90 -33.44 -8.77
CA ARG A 339 -2.60 -33.45 -9.49
C ARG A 339 -1.39 -33.46 -8.57
N LEU A 340 -1.63 -33.56 -7.26
CA LEU A 340 -0.56 -33.48 -6.26
C LEU A 340 0.43 -34.65 -6.38
N ARG A 341 -0.09 -35.87 -6.54
CA ARG A 341 0.74 -37.08 -6.67
C ARG A 341 1.61 -37.03 -7.92
N GLU A 342 1.05 -36.58 -9.05
CA GLU A 342 1.79 -36.36 -10.30
C GLU A 342 2.93 -35.36 -10.12
N SER A 343 2.65 -34.24 -9.46
CA SER A 343 3.63 -33.17 -9.28
C SER A 343 4.80 -33.61 -8.39
N PHE A 344 4.51 -34.42 -7.36
CA PHE A 344 5.57 -34.96 -6.50
C PHE A 344 6.39 -36.05 -7.21
N VAL A 345 5.76 -36.92 -7.99
CA VAL A 345 6.48 -37.93 -8.79
C VAL A 345 7.37 -37.28 -9.83
N GLY A 346 6.88 -36.27 -10.56
CA GLY A 346 7.70 -35.52 -11.52
C GLY A 346 8.90 -34.84 -10.84
N TYR A 347 8.68 -34.21 -9.68
CA TYR A 347 9.77 -33.63 -8.90
C TYR A 347 10.83 -34.66 -8.46
N LEU A 348 10.41 -35.88 -8.10
CA LEU A 348 11.34 -36.94 -7.73
C LEU A 348 12.18 -37.40 -8.93
N ASN A 349 11.56 -37.61 -10.09
CA ASN A 349 12.28 -38.00 -11.31
C ASN A 349 13.30 -36.92 -11.72
N ASP A 350 12.88 -35.65 -11.77
CA ASP A 350 13.79 -34.53 -12.04
C ASP A 350 14.95 -34.48 -11.02
N ALA A 351 14.66 -34.72 -9.74
CA ALA A 351 15.69 -34.70 -8.70
C ALA A 351 16.67 -35.87 -8.81
N PHE A 352 16.22 -37.04 -9.25
CA PHE A 352 17.06 -38.21 -9.45
C PHE A 352 17.93 -38.08 -10.71
N GLU A 353 17.40 -37.55 -11.82
CA GLU A 353 18.17 -37.26 -13.03
C GLU A 353 19.31 -36.26 -12.78
N ASN A 354 19.09 -35.27 -11.91
CA ASN A 354 20.11 -34.27 -11.58
C ASN A 354 21.19 -34.74 -10.58
N GLU A 355 21.02 -35.92 -9.97
CA GLU A 355 22.01 -36.54 -9.06
C GLU A 355 22.84 -37.66 -9.71
N GLU A 356 22.52 -38.08 -10.94
CA GLU A 356 23.38 -38.90 -11.81
C GLU A 356 24.51 -38.07 -12.44
#